data_AF-A0A951I171-F1
#
_entry.id   AF-A0A951I171-F1
#
_cell.length_a   1.000
_cell.length_b   1.000
_cell.length_c   1.000
_cell.angle_alpha   90.00
_cell.angle_beta   90.00
_cell.angle_gamma   90.00
#
_symmetry.space_group_name_H-M   'P 1'
#
loop_
_entity.id
_entity.type
_entity.pdbx_description
1 polymer ?
#
loop_
_entity_poly.entity_id
_entity_poly.type
_entity_poly.pdbx_seq_one_letter_code
_entity_poly.pdbx_strand_id
1 'polypeptide(L)'
;YELAAYNEEHVTAMRMAANLAAVAIENVRLFERERSARAAAEEASRMKDEFLATVSHELRTPLTSMLGWVYMLRSSGLTEETRRRALEIIERNARLQAQIVDDILDVSRIITGKLSMEVEPLELTSLIEASINAVRPTAAAKEICIETELEGAPQLVAGDPNRLQQVFWNVFSNAVKFTPRGGQVTIRTRRVEGHIEIRVTDTGQGIRKDFLPYVFDRFRQADSSTTREHGGLGLGLAIVRHLVEMHGGTVRAESEGEGAGATFTLTLPLVCQRADAPEQAEDAFAAPREKTPARLAGLRVLVVDDEPDTLEIMKAMLERCAAQVTTAPSVSEALRALEELWPDVLVSDIGMPVEDGYDLIRKVRRMELARGARLPAIALTAYTREEDRTRSLAEGYQEYLPKPVDPFELIQMIARLGEANKDASSRN
;
A
#
# COMPACT_ATOMS: atom_id res chain seq x y z
N TYR A 1 -60.99 8.78 -63.37
CA TYR A 1 -60.40 9.01 -62.04
C TYR A 1 -59.35 10.08 -62.19
N GLU A 2 -59.73 11.34 -61.97
CA GLU A 2 -58.78 12.45 -61.84
C GLU A 2 -57.88 12.13 -60.63
N LEU A 3 -56.58 12.00 -60.87
CA LEU A 3 -55.59 12.05 -59.80
C LEU A 3 -55.67 13.46 -59.22
N ALA A 4 -56.41 13.62 -58.11
CA ALA A 4 -56.39 14.84 -57.33
C ALA A 4 -54.93 15.10 -56.92
N ALA A 5 -54.30 16.06 -57.60
CA ALA A 5 -52.94 16.47 -57.30
C ALA A 5 -52.88 16.95 -55.85
N TYR A 6 -51.88 16.50 -55.10
CA TYR A 6 -51.64 16.97 -53.75
C TYR A 6 -51.59 18.51 -53.74
N ASN A 7 -52.53 19.15 -53.04
CA ASN A 7 -52.54 20.60 -52.82
C ASN A 7 -51.51 21.00 -51.73
N GLU A 8 -51.26 22.30 -51.57
CA GLU A 8 -50.32 22.83 -50.57
C GLU A 8 -50.68 22.45 -49.13
N GLU A 9 -51.96 22.27 -48.82
CA GLU A 9 -52.43 21.82 -47.51
C GLU A 9 -51.95 20.39 -47.20
N HIS A 10 -52.01 19.47 -48.16
CA HIS A 10 -51.50 18.12 -47.98
C HIS A 10 -49.98 18.08 -47.78
N VAL A 11 -49.22 18.92 -48.50
CA VAL A 11 -47.77 19.04 -48.31
C VAL A 11 -47.43 19.59 -46.92
N THR A 12 -48.21 20.57 -46.46
CA THR A 12 -48.05 21.17 -45.12
C THR A 12 -48.37 20.15 -44.02
N ALA A 13 -49.44 19.37 -44.17
CA ALA A 13 -49.81 18.31 -43.24
C ALA A 13 -48.74 17.21 -43.17
N MET A 14 -48.18 16.80 -44.31
CA MET A 14 -47.09 15.82 -44.35
C MET A 14 -45.81 16.34 -43.69
N ARG A 15 -45.46 17.62 -43.89
CA ARG A 15 -44.32 18.25 -43.19
C ARG A 15 -44.53 18.32 -41.68
N MET A 16 -45.74 18.66 -41.23
CA MET A 16 -46.07 18.65 -39.79
C MET A 16 -45.98 17.23 -39.21
N ALA A 17 -46.53 16.23 -39.89
CA ALA A 17 -46.46 14.84 -39.46
C ALA A 17 -45.00 14.34 -39.39
N ALA A 18 -44.18 14.66 -40.39
CA ALA A 18 -42.75 14.31 -40.39
C ALA A 18 -41.98 14.99 -39.24
N ASN A 19 -42.25 16.28 -38.98
CA ASN A 19 -41.64 17.01 -37.87
C ASN A 19 -42.07 16.43 -36.51
N LEU A 20 -43.36 16.12 -36.33
CA LEU A 20 -43.87 15.49 -35.11
C LEU A 20 -43.24 14.11 -34.89
N ALA A 21 -43.09 13.31 -35.94
CA ALA A 21 -42.43 12.02 -35.87
C ALA A 21 -40.93 12.16 -35.52
N ALA A 22 -40.23 13.13 -36.10
CA ALA A 22 -38.83 13.41 -35.78
C ALA A 22 -38.65 13.80 -34.31
N VAL A 23 -39.49 14.71 -33.80
CA VAL A 23 -39.48 15.11 -32.39
C VAL A 23 -39.82 13.94 -31.47
N ALA A 24 -40.79 13.09 -31.83
CA ALA A 24 -41.13 11.91 -31.04
C ALA A 24 -39.95 10.91 -30.96
N ILE A 25 -39.26 10.66 -32.08
CA ILE A 25 -38.07 9.78 -32.11
C ILE A 25 -36.93 10.37 -31.27
N GLU A 26 -36.71 11.67 -31.34
CA GLU A 26 -35.67 12.34 -30.56
C GLU A 26 -35.98 12.32 -29.05
N ASN A 27 -37.24 12.53 -28.67
CA ASN A 27 -37.68 12.41 -27.28
C ASN A 27 -37.49 11.00 -26.73
N VAL A 28 -37.78 9.96 -27.52
CA VAL A 28 -37.53 8.56 -27.11
C VAL A 28 -36.04 8.33 -26.89
N ARG A 29 -35.18 8.80 -27.79
CA ARG A 29 -33.72 8.68 -27.62
C ARG A 29 -33.19 9.44 -26.41
N LEU A 30 -33.71 10.64 -26.15
CA LEU A 30 -33.35 11.42 -24.95
C LEU A 30 -33.79 10.71 -23.67
N PHE A 31 -35.00 10.14 -23.66
CA PHE A 31 -35.50 9.36 -22.52
C PHE A 31 -34.68 8.09 -22.29
N GLU A 32 -34.30 7.36 -23.34
CA GLU A 32 -33.42 6.19 -23.21
C GLU A 32 -32.03 6.56 -22.67
N ARG A 33 -31.45 7.67 -23.15
CA ARG A 33 -30.17 8.19 -22.63
C ARG A 33 -30.28 8.60 -21.17
N GLU A 34 -31.30 9.35 -20.79
CA GLU A 34 -31.54 9.76 -19.41
C GLU A 34 -31.71 8.54 -18.51
N ARG A 35 -32.52 7.56 -18.92
CA ARG A 35 -32.75 6.33 -18.17
C ARG A 35 -31.46 5.51 -18.00
N SER A 36 -30.64 5.41 -19.04
CA SER A 36 -29.36 4.70 -18.97
C SER A 36 -28.35 5.42 -18.05
N ALA A 37 -28.26 6.75 -18.15
CA ALA A 37 -27.38 7.56 -17.31
C ALA A 37 -27.82 7.52 -15.84
N ARG A 38 -29.14 7.57 -15.61
CA ARG A 38 -29.74 7.45 -14.28
C ARG A 38 -29.48 6.08 -13.67
N ALA A 39 -29.68 5.00 -14.43
CA ALA A 39 -29.38 3.65 -13.97
C ALA A 39 -27.90 3.49 -13.57
N ALA A 40 -26.97 4.01 -14.40
CA ALA A 40 -25.54 4.00 -14.08
C ALA A 40 -25.21 4.83 -12.83
N ALA A 41 -25.85 6.00 -12.66
CA ALA A 41 -25.66 6.85 -11.48
C ALA A 41 -26.22 6.20 -10.19
N GLU A 42 -27.39 5.57 -10.27
CA GLU A 42 -28.00 4.84 -9.15
C GLU A 42 -27.16 3.62 -8.76
N GLU A 43 -26.58 2.90 -9.73
CA GLU A 43 -25.66 1.79 -9.48
C GLU A 43 -24.36 2.27 -8.82
N ALA A 44 -23.77 3.37 -9.30
CA ALA A 44 -22.59 3.98 -8.69
C ALA A 44 -22.86 4.47 -7.26
N SER A 45 -24.04 5.07 -7.01
CA SER A 45 -24.43 5.51 -5.67
C SER A 45 -24.60 4.31 -4.74
N ARG A 46 -25.26 3.24 -5.20
CA ARG A 46 -25.44 2.02 -4.41
C ARG A 46 -24.09 1.39 -4.05
N MET A 47 -23.16 1.28 -5.00
CA MET A 47 -21.82 0.75 -4.75
C MET A 47 -21.05 1.62 -3.73
N LYS A 48 -21.21 2.94 -3.78
CA LYS A 48 -20.62 3.86 -2.79
C LYS A 48 -21.18 3.63 -1.39
N ASP A 49 -22.49 3.47 -1.26
CA ASP A 49 -23.14 3.27 0.04
C ASP A 49 -22.77 1.89 0.63
N GLU A 50 -22.74 0.85 -0.20
CA GLU A 50 -22.29 -0.50 0.18
C GLU A 50 -20.81 -0.49 0.59
N PHE A 51 -19.98 0.30 -0.10
CA PHE A 51 -18.59 0.53 0.27
C PHE A 51 -18.46 1.15 1.66
N LEU A 52 -19.17 2.25 1.92
CA LEU A 52 -19.11 2.94 3.22
C LEU A 52 -19.58 2.04 4.36
N ALA A 53 -20.62 1.23 4.13
CA ALA A 53 -21.10 0.27 5.11
C ALA A 53 -20.05 -0.82 5.40
N THR A 54 -19.43 -1.38 4.35
CA THR A 54 -18.41 -2.42 4.46
C THR A 54 -17.16 -1.89 5.16
N VAL A 55 -16.64 -0.74 4.75
CA VAL A 55 -15.49 -0.07 5.41
C VAL A 55 -15.77 0.18 6.88
N SER A 56 -16.95 0.70 7.20
CA SER A 56 -17.33 0.97 8.59
C SER A 56 -17.32 -0.32 9.43
N HIS A 57 -17.78 -1.43 8.87
CA HIS A 57 -17.77 -2.73 9.56
C HIS A 57 -16.34 -3.29 9.73
N GLU A 58 -15.54 -3.26 8.66
CA GLU A 58 -14.17 -3.80 8.68
C GLU A 58 -13.22 -2.97 9.54
N LEU A 59 -13.45 -1.65 9.69
CA LEU A 59 -12.72 -0.81 10.65
C LEU A 59 -13.18 -1.04 12.10
N ARG A 60 -14.49 -1.24 12.32
CA ARG A 60 -15.06 -1.35 13.68
C ARG A 60 -14.67 -2.66 14.35
N THR A 61 -14.62 -3.76 13.61
CA THR A 61 -14.30 -5.10 14.16
C THR A 61 -12.94 -5.16 14.87
N PRO A 62 -11.80 -4.81 14.23
CA PRO A 62 -10.50 -4.83 14.88
C PRO A 62 -10.43 -3.80 16.01
N LEU A 63 -11.02 -2.61 15.84
CA LEU A 63 -11.06 -1.58 16.87
C LEU A 63 -11.79 -2.05 18.13
N THR A 64 -12.95 -2.70 17.97
CA THR A 64 -13.73 -3.24 19.10
C THR A 64 -12.96 -4.34 19.83
N SER A 65 -12.26 -5.20 19.08
CA SER A 65 -11.39 -6.24 19.67
C SER A 65 -10.24 -5.61 20.47
N MET A 66 -9.56 -4.60 19.92
CA MET A 66 -8.49 -3.88 20.60
C MET A 66 -8.97 -3.21 21.88
N LEU A 67 -10.05 -2.43 21.80
CA LEU A 67 -10.62 -1.74 22.96
C LEU A 67 -11.06 -2.72 24.05
N GLY A 68 -11.63 -3.87 23.67
CA GLY A 68 -12.00 -4.93 24.61
C GLY A 68 -10.79 -5.49 25.36
N TRP A 69 -9.71 -5.82 24.65
CA TRP A 69 -8.48 -6.31 25.29
C TRP A 69 -7.75 -5.22 26.09
N VAL A 70 -7.77 -3.96 25.66
CA VAL A 70 -7.25 -2.83 26.45
C VAL A 70 -8.03 -2.67 27.75
N TYR A 71 -9.36 -2.75 27.72
CA TYR A 71 -10.19 -2.70 28.94
C TYR A 71 -9.87 -3.87 29.90
N MET A 72 -9.68 -5.08 29.36
CA MET A 72 -9.23 -6.22 30.16
C MET A 72 -7.84 -5.98 30.75
N LEU A 73 -6.88 -5.50 29.97
CA LEU A 73 -5.51 -5.21 30.42
C LEU A 73 -5.44 -4.17 31.53
N ARG A 74 -6.37 -3.22 31.56
CA ARG A 74 -6.51 -2.22 32.64
C ARG A 74 -7.13 -2.79 33.92
N SER A 75 -7.77 -3.94 33.84
CA SER A 75 -8.36 -4.61 35.00
C SER A 75 -7.31 -5.43 35.76
N SER A 76 -7.36 -5.43 37.09
CA SER A 76 -6.47 -6.22 37.93
C SER A 76 -6.83 -7.72 37.88
N GLY A 77 -5.83 -8.61 38.00
CA GLY A 77 -6.06 -10.05 38.10
C GLY A 77 -5.81 -10.89 36.83
N LEU A 78 -5.25 -10.31 35.76
CA LEU A 78 -4.84 -11.09 34.58
C LEU A 78 -3.53 -11.86 34.81
N THR A 79 -3.49 -13.09 34.31
CA THR A 79 -2.26 -13.88 34.22
C THR A 79 -1.30 -13.28 33.18
N GLU A 80 0.00 -13.51 33.34
CA GLU A 80 1.03 -13.05 32.39
C GLU A 80 0.79 -13.62 30.97
N GLU A 81 0.32 -14.86 30.89
CA GLU A 81 -0.04 -15.51 29.62
C GLU A 81 -1.20 -14.78 28.92
N THR A 82 -2.22 -14.38 29.67
CA THR A 82 -3.37 -13.64 29.12
C THR A 82 -2.96 -12.24 28.70
N ARG A 83 -2.08 -11.59 29.47
CA ARG A 83 -1.50 -10.28 29.14
C ARG A 83 -0.73 -10.33 27.82
N ARG A 84 0.16 -11.31 27.66
CA ARG A 84 0.91 -11.50 26.40
C ARG A 84 -0.03 -11.74 25.22
N ARG A 85 -1.01 -12.62 25.38
CA ARG A 85 -2.00 -12.90 24.33
C ARG A 85 -2.85 -11.68 23.97
N ALA A 86 -3.23 -10.86 24.95
CA ALA A 86 -3.96 -9.62 24.72
C ALA A 86 -3.14 -8.63 23.88
N LEU A 87 -1.84 -8.45 24.21
CA LEU A 87 -0.93 -7.62 23.43
C LEU A 87 -0.75 -8.13 22.00
N GLU A 88 -0.55 -9.44 21.80
CA GLU A 88 -0.45 -10.05 20.47
C GLU A 88 -1.73 -9.82 19.63
N ILE A 89 -2.91 -9.92 20.25
CA ILE A 89 -4.19 -9.67 19.57
C ILE A 89 -4.35 -8.18 19.25
N ILE A 90 -3.96 -7.28 20.15
CA ILE A 90 -4.04 -5.83 19.92
C ILE A 90 -3.12 -5.46 18.74
N GLU A 91 -1.86 -5.89 18.78
CA GLU A 91 -0.89 -5.61 17.73
C GLU A 91 -1.36 -6.14 16.37
N ARG A 92 -1.84 -7.38 16.31
CA ARG A 92 -2.37 -7.97 15.08
C ARG A 92 -3.54 -7.15 14.52
N ASN A 93 -4.49 -6.73 15.35
CA ASN A 93 -5.64 -5.96 14.91
C ASN A 93 -5.25 -4.52 14.50
N ALA A 94 -4.27 -3.91 15.16
CA ALA A 94 -3.74 -2.60 14.79
C ALA A 94 -3.10 -2.65 13.39
N ARG A 95 -2.27 -3.67 13.12
CA ARG A 95 -1.68 -3.89 11.78
C ARG A 95 -2.73 -4.14 10.71
N LEU A 96 -3.77 -4.94 11.01
CA LEU A 96 -4.90 -5.14 10.10
C LEU A 96 -5.65 -3.83 9.81
N GLN A 97 -5.84 -2.99 10.82
CA GLN A 97 -6.51 -1.70 10.65
C GLN A 97 -5.68 -0.73 9.81
N ALA A 98 -4.35 -0.68 10.01
CA ALA A 98 -3.44 0.09 9.17
C ALA A 98 -3.52 -0.35 7.70
N GLN A 99 -3.44 -1.66 7.44
CA GLN A 99 -3.60 -2.20 6.07
C GLN A 99 -4.92 -1.80 5.42
N ILE A 100 -6.03 -1.83 6.18
CA ILE A 100 -7.34 -1.41 5.68
C ILE A 100 -7.32 0.08 5.27
N VAL A 101 -6.69 0.93 6.06
CA VAL A 101 -6.55 2.36 5.75
C VAL A 101 -5.71 2.55 4.48
N ASP A 102 -4.59 1.85 4.38
CA ASP A 102 -3.71 1.91 3.21
C ASP A 102 -4.43 1.47 1.93
N ASP A 103 -5.18 0.36 1.98
CA ASP A 103 -5.97 -0.14 0.84
C ASP A 103 -7.02 0.89 0.39
N ILE A 104 -7.68 1.60 1.32
CA ILE A 104 -8.65 2.65 1.01
C ILE A 104 -7.97 3.86 0.36
N LEU A 105 -6.81 4.26 0.88
CA LEU A 105 -6.02 5.37 0.33
C LEU A 105 -5.51 5.05 -1.07
N ASP A 106 -5.04 3.82 -1.31
CA ASP A 106 -4.63 3.35 -2.63
C ASP A 106 -5.81 3.42 -3.60
N VAL A 107 -6.99 2.89 -3.25
CA VAL A 107 -8.18 2.96 -4.12
C VAL A 107 -8.58 4.41 -4.42
N SER A 108 -8.49 5.31 -3.44
CA SER A 108 -8.75 6.73 -3.62
C SER A 108 -7.76 7.36 -4.62
N ARG A 109 -6.46 7.06 -4.48
CA ARG A 109 -5.41 7.54 -5.41
C ARG A 109 -5.59 6.98 -6.81
N ILE A 110 -6.01 5.72 -6.93
CA ILE A 110 -6.34 5.05 -8.19
C ILE A 110 -7.53 5.75 -8.88
N ILE A 111 -8.64 5.99 -8.16
CA ILE A 111 -9.84 6.63 -8.70
C ILE A 111 -9.54 8.06 -9.16
N THR A 112 -8.70 8.78 -8.41
CA THR A 112 -8.35 10.16 -8.72
C THR A 112 -7.22 10.29 -9.75
N GLY A 113 -6.64 9.17 -10.21
CA GLY A 113 -5.51 9.15 -11.13
C GLY A 113 -4.23 9.77 -10.54
N LYS A 114 -4.12 9.83 -9.21
CA LYS A 114 -2.99 10.45 -8.49
C LYS A 114 -1.98 9.43 -7.97
N LEU A 115 -2.12 8.16 -8.36
CA LEU A 115 -1.18 7.12 -7.98
C LEU A 115 0.09 7.25 -8.85
N SER A 116 1.18 7.72 -8.25
CA SER A 116 2.51 7.75 -8.86
C SER A 116 3.24 6.42 -8.65
N MET A 117 4.10 6.03 -9.59
CA MET A 117 4.95 4.84 -9.48
C MET A 117 6.41 5.22 -9.72
N GLU A 118 7.30 4.71 -8.86
CA GLU A 118 8.74 4.83 -9.01
C GLU A 118 9.24 3.66 -9.87
N VAL A 119 9.16 3.79 -11.20
CA VAL A 119 9.53 2.69 -12.12
C VAL A 119 11.04 2.60 -12.25
N GLU A 120 11.63 1.56 -11.67
CA GLU A 120 13.05 1.24 -11.77
C GLU A 120 13.30 -0.17 -12.34
N PRO A 121 14.50 -0.47 -12.87
CA PRO A 121 14.87 -1.84 -13.24
C PRO A 121 15.02 -2.71 -11.99
N LEU A 122 14.11 -3.67 -11.80
CA LEU A 122 14.07 -4.55 -10.64
C LEU A 122 14.24 -6.02 -11.03
N GLU A 123 14.91 -6.77 -10.16
CA GLU A 123 15.07 -8.21 -10.29
C GLU A 123 13.89 -8.94 -9.64
N LEU A 124 13.05 -9.55 -10.46
CA LEU A 124 11.74 -10.03 -9.99
C LEU A 124 11.83 -11.21 -9.02
N THR A 125 12.84 -12.07 -9.19
CA THR A 125 13.02 -13.28 -8.37
C THR A 125 13.11 -12.91 -6.89
N SER A 126 13.95 -11.92 -6.56
CA SER A 126 14.14 -11.43 -5.19
C SER A 126 12.83 -10.92 -4.56
N LEU A 127 11.98 -10.21 -5.32
CA LEU A 127 10.70 -9.72 -4.82
C LEU A 127 9.68 -10.84 -4.61
N ILE A 128 9.63 -11.81 -5.51
CA ILE A 128 8.76 -12.99 -5.39
C ILE A 128 9.18 -13.80 -4.16
N GLU A 129 10.48 -14.04 -3.97
CA GLU A 129 11.01 -14.73 -2.80
C GLU A 129 10.72 -13.98 -1.49
N ALA A 130 10.90 -12.66 -1.46
CA ALA A 130 10.57 -11.83 -0.30
C ALA A 130 9.07 -11.95 0.06
N SER A 131 8.21 -11.93 -0.96
CA SER A 131 6.76 -12.03 -0.80
C SER A 131 6.32 -13.44 -0.34
N ILE A 132 6.99 -14.49 -0.82
CA ILE A 132 6.79 -15.87 -0.36
C ILE A 132 7.21 -16.02 1.10
N ASN A 133 8.36 -15.46 1.47
CA ASN A 133 8.85 -15.52 2.84
C ASN A 133 7.91 -14.82 3.83
N ALA A 134 7.22 -13.76 3.40
CA ALA A 134 6.21 -13.08 4.21
C ALA A 134 4.98 -13.95 4.49
N VAL A 135 4.54 -14.79 3.55
CA VAL A 135 3.35 -15.66 3.72
C VAL A 135 3.68 -17.04 4.30
N ARG A 136 4.95 -17.45 4.28
CA ARG A 136 5.42 -18.77 4.74
C ARG A 136 5.00 -19.11 6.18
N PRO A 137 5.03 -18.20 7.19
CA PRO A 137 4.57 -18.51 8.54
C PRO A 137 3.08 -18.87 8.60
N THR A 138 2.25 -18.14 7.86
CA THR A 138 0.80 -18.36 7.78
C THR A 138 0.49 -19.67 7.06
N ALA A 139 1.22 -19.97 5.98
CA ALA A 139 1.09 -21.24 5.27
C ALA A 139 1.51 -22.43 6.14
N ALA A 140 2.62 -22.32 6.86
CA ALA A 140 3.09 -23.35 7.78
C ALA A 140 2.10 -23.62 8.92
N ALA A 141 1.48 -22.57 9.48
CA ALA A 141 0.43 -22.71 10.49
C ALA A 141 -0.81 -23.48 9.98
N LYS A 142 -1.06 -23.44 8.66
CA LYS A 142 -2.10 -24.21 7.96
C LYS A 142 -1.56 -25.49 7.31
N GLU A 143 -0.31 -25.87 7.53
CA GLU A 143 0.32 -27.04 6.88
C GLU A 143 0.20 -27.01 5.34
N ILE A 144 0.20 -25.83 4.73
CA ILE A 144 0.12 -25.65 3.29
C ILE A 144 1.53 -25.76 2.69
N CYS A 145 1.69 -26.59 1.66
CA CYS A 145 2.95 -26.70 0.92
C CYS A 145 3.05 -25.59 -0.14
N ILE A 146 4.13 -24.80 -0.11
CA ILE A 146 4.42 -23.81 -1.15
C ILE A 146 5.54 -24.35 -2.04
N GLU A 147 5.21 -24.62 -3.30
CA GLU A 147 6.16 -25.05 -4.33
C GLU A 147 6.52 -23.90 -5.25
N THR A 148 7.81 -23.77 -5.55
CA THR A 148 8.36 -22.66 -6.34
C THR A 148 9.18 -23.20 -7.49
N GLU A 149 8.80 -22.82 -8.71
CA GLU A 149 9.56 -23.09 -9.93
C GLU A 149 9.87 -21.75 -10.60
N LEU A 150 11.07 -21.23 -10.32
CA LEU A 150 11.52 -19.93 -10.84
C LEU A 150 12.50 -20.17 -12.00
N GLU A 151 12.10 -19.86 -13.24
CA GLU A 151 12.97 -20.08 -14.41
C GLU A 151 14.05 -18.99 -14.54
N GLY A 152 15.32 -19.43 -14.55
CA GLY A 152 16.48 -18.91 -15.28
C GLY A 152 16.75 -17.39 -15.36
N ALA A 153 17.90 -16.98 -14.80
CA ALA A 153 18.55 -15.66 -14.88
C ALA A 153 17.76 -14.49 -14.24
N PRO A 154 18.45 -13.43 -13.76
CA PRO A 154 17.78 -12.27 -13.17
C PRO A 154 16.84 -11.65 -14.20
N GLN A 155 15.54 -11.77 -13.95
CA GLN A 155 14.51 -11.23 -14.82
C GLN A 155 14.28 -9.77 -14.45
N LEU A 156 14.88 -8.87 -15.23
CA LEU A 156 14.75 -7.44 -15.04
C LEU A 156 13.42 -6.95 -15.63
N VAL A 157 12.61 -6.35 -14.77
CA VAL A 157 11.32 -5.75 -15.11
C VAL A 157 11.40 -4.27 -14.79
N ALA A 158 10.71 -3.43 -15.56
CA ALA A 158 10.58 -2.02 -15.22
C ALA A 158 9.35 -1.87 -14.31
N GLY A 159 9.56 -1.49 -13.05
CA GLY A 159 8.46 -1.35 -12.12
C GLY A 159 8.83 -0.74 -10.79
N ASP A 160 7.80 -0.47 -10.00
CA ASP A 160 7.93 0.01 -8.64
C ASP A 160 8.03 -1.19 -7.69
N PRO A 161 9.14 -1.34 -6.94
CA PRO A 161 9.37 -2.51 -6.10
C PRO A 161 8.30 -2.63 -5.01
N ASN A 162 7.87 -1.52 -4.41
CA ASN A 162 6.87 -1.52 -3.34
C ASN A 162 5.50 -1.93 -3.90
N ARG A 163 5.14 -1.42 -5.09
CA ARG A 163 3.86 -1.74 -5.73
C ARG A 163 3.82 -3.16 -6.26
N LEU A 164 4.90 -3.66 -6.84
CA LEU A 164 4.99 -5.06 -7.27
C LEU A 164 5.01 -6.02 -6.08
N GLN A 165 5.69 -5.67 -4.99
CA GLN A 165 5.63 -6.43 -3.75
C GLN A 165 4.19 -6.49 -3.20
N GLN A 166 3.46 -5.37 -3.23
CA GLN A 166 2.04 -5.32 -2.85
C GLN A 166 1.19 -6.24 -3.75
N VAL A 167 1.46 -6.27 -5.06
CA VAL A 167 0.80 -7.18 -6.01
C VAL A 167 1.03 -8.64 -5.61
N PHE A 168 2.29 -9.04 -5.41
CA PHE A 168 2.63 -10.42 -5.07
C PHE A 168 2.10 -10.84 -3.71
N TRP A 169 2.24 -9.98 -2.71
CA TRP A 169 1.70 -10.22 -1.38
C TRP A 169 0.18 -10.41 -1.42
N ASN A 170 -0.57 -9.58 -2.17
CA ASN A 170 -2.02 -9.71 -2.30
C ASN A 170 -2.43 -11.04 -2.96
N VAL A 171 -1.72 -11.47 -4.00
CA VAL A 171 -2.03 -12.74 -4.69
C VAL A 171 -1.65 -13.94 -3.81
N PHE A 172 -0.46 -13.94 -3.20
CA PHE A 172 0.03 -15.06 -2.40
C PHE A 172 -0.72 -15.19 -1.07
N SER A 173 -1.03 -14.07 -0.41
CA SER A 173 -1.83 -14.09 0.82
C SER A 173 -3.24 -14.60 0.55
N ASN A 174 -3.86 -14.24 -0.58
CA ASN A 174 -5.14 -14.81 -1.00
C ASN A 174 -5.05 -16.31 -1.26
N ALA A 175 -4.02 -16.77 -1.98
CA ALA A 175 -3.82 -18.21 -2.22
C ALA A 175 -3.74 -19.00 -0.90
N VAL A 176 -2.95 -18.55 0.08
CA VAL A 176 -2.83 -19.20 1.40
C VAL A 176 -4.11 -19.04 2.24
N LYS A 177 -4.79 -17.90 2.13
CA LYS A 177 -6.03 -17.61 2.87
C LYS A 177 -7.15 -18.55 2.46
N PHE A 178 -7.34 -18.77 1.16
CA PHE A 178 -8.44 -19.58 0.60
C PHE A 178 -8.10 -21.05 0.39
N THR A 179 -6.84 -21.44 0.63
CA THR A 179 -6.43 -22.84 0.68
C THR A 179 -6.74 -23.44 2.05
N PRO A 180 -7.40 -24.62 2.13
CA PRO A 180 -7.65 -25.32 3.38
C PRO A 180 -6.36 -25.92 3.96
N ARG A 181 -6.43 -26.41 5.20
CA ARG A 181 -5.28 -27.03 5.88
C ARG A 181 -4.78 -28.24 5.10
N GLY A 182 -3.46 -28.35 4.91
CA GLY A 182 -2.84 -29.46 4.14
C GLY A 182 -2.90 -29.31 2.62
N GLY A 183 -3.37 -28.16 2.10
CA GLY A 183 -3.40 -27.89 0.66
C GLY A 183 -2.02 -27.48 0.09
N GLN A 184 -2.03 -27.06 -1.18
CA GLN A 184 -0.82 -26.72 -1.92
C GLN A 184 -1.00 -25.41 -2.70
N VAL A 185 0.07 -24.61 -2.74
CA VAL A 185 0.18 -23.40 -3.57
C VAL A 185 1.44 -23.53 -4.42
N THR A 186 1.29 -23.48 -5.74
CA THR A 186 2.40 -23.56 -6.70
C THR A 186 2.62 -22.21 -7.35
N ILE A 187 3.85 -21.71 -7.32
CA ILE A 187 4.25 -20.44 -7.95
C ILE A 187 5.26 -20.77 -9.05
N ARG A 188 4.88 -20.48 -10.30
CA ARG A 188 5.72 -20.69 -11.48
C ARG A 188 5.99 -19.37 -12.17
N THR A 189 7.23 -19.18 -12.64
CA THR A 189 7.55 -18.07 -13.54
C THR A 189 8.03 -18.63 -14.87
N ARG A 190 7.62 -17.99 -15.96
CA ARG A 190 8.00 -18.37 -17.32
C ARG A 190 8.21 -17.14 -18.19
N ARG A 191 9.28 -17.13 -18.97
CA ARG A 191 9.50 -16.07 -19.97
C ARG A 191 8.75 -16.39 -21.27
N VAL A 192 7.92 -15.46 -21.73
CA VAL A 192 7.13 -15.59 -22.97
C VAL A 192 7.22 -14.28 -23.75
N GLU A 193 7.83 -14.31 -24.94
CA GLU A 193 7.79 -13.23 -25.95
C GLU A 193 7.98 -11.79 -25.40
N GLY A 194 9.06 -11.54 -24.64
CA GLY A 194 9.34 -10.19 -24.10
C GLY A 194 8.54 -9.84 -22.84
N HIS A 195 7.76 -10.77 -22.31
CA HIS A 195 7.07 -10.68 -21.03
C HIS A 195 7.53 -11.80 -20.09
N ILE A 196 7.32 -11.60 -18.79
CA ILE A 196 7.34 -12.65 -17.79
C ILE A 196 5.89 -12.98 -17.41
N GLU A 197 5.54 -14.26 -17.47
CA GLU A 197 4.32 -14.82 -16.92
C GLU A 197 4.59 -15.39 -15.52
N ILE A 198 3.77 -15.01 -14.56
CA ILE A 198 3.83 -15.46 -13.16
C ILE A 198 2.50 -16.13 -12.87
N ARG A 199 2.54 -17.43 -12.65
CA ARG A 199 1.36 -18.26 -12.41
C ARG A 199 1.33 -18.72 -10.96
N VAL A 200 0.24 -18.39 -10.27
CA VAL A 200 -0.03 -18.79 -8.89
C VAL A 200 -1.24 -19.70 -8.90
N THR A 201 -1.04 -20.99 -8.63
CA THR A 201 -2.10 -21.99 -8.59
C THR A 201 -2.27 -22.48 -7.17
N ASP A 202 -3.49 -22.40 -6.64
CA ASP A 202 -3.86 -22.91 -5.33
C ASP A 202 -4.82 -24.09 -5.43
N THR A 203 -4.80 -24.99 -4.44
CA THR A 203 -5.78 -26.08 -4.29
C THR A 203 -6.91 -25.70 -3.33
N GLY A 204 -7.31 -24.43 -3.33
CA GLY A 204 -8.29 -23.89 -2.41
C GLY A 204 -9.75 -24.15 -2.78
N GLN A 205 -10.64 -23.39 -2.16
CA GLN A 205 -12.09 -23.50 -2.36
C GLN A 205 -12.56 -23.18 -3.80
N GLY A 206 -11.68 -22.67 -4.66
CA GLY A 206 -12.02 -22.28 -6.03
C GLY A 206 -12.95 -21.07 -6.11
N ILE A 207 -13.37 -20.73 -7.33
CA ILE A 207 -14.17 -19.53 -7.61
C ILE A 207 -15.44 -19.93 -8.35
N ARG A 208 -16.60 -19.49 -7.85
CA ARG A 208 -17.89 -19.68 -8.54
C ARG A 208 -17.87 -19.06 -9.93
N LYS A 209 -18.38 -19.78 -10.94
CA LYS A 209 -18.40 -19.32 -12.35
C LYS A 209 -19.12 -17.98 -12.52
N ASP A 210 -20.18 -17.74 -11.76
CA ASP A 210 -20.93 -16.47 -11.80
C ASP A 210 -20.15 -15.29 -11.18
N PHE A 211 -19.18 -15.58 -10.31
CA PHE A 211 -18.35 -14.58 -9.63
C PHE A 211 -17.02 -14.31 -10.36
N LEU A 212 -16.49 -15.29 -11.09
CA LEU A 212 -15.20 -15.19 -11.78
C LEU A 212 -15.04 -13.92 -12.66
N PRO A 213 -16.04 -13.48 -13.45
CA PRO A 213 -15.92 -12.25 -14.24
C PRO A 213 -15.73 -10.99 -13.40
N TYR A 214 -16.15 -11.03 -12.14
CA TYR A 214 -16.19 -9.89 -11.23
C TYR A 214 -15.14 -9.98 -10.12
N VAL A 215 -14.21 -10.94 -10.18
CA VAL A 215 -13.22 -11.19 -9.12
C VAL A 215 -12.23 -10.03 -8.92
N PHE A 216 -12.02 -9.22 -9.96
CA PHE A 216 -11.19 -8.02 -9.93
C PHE A 216 -12.01 -6.74 -9.70
N ASP A 217 -13.32 -6.84 -9.53
CA ASP A 217 -14.16 -5.69 -9.25
C ASP A 217 -14.00 -5.26 -7.80
N ARG A 218 -14.00 -3.94 -7.62
CA ARG A 218 -13.83 -3.34 -6.31
C ARG A 218 -15.06 -3.66 -5.46
N PHE A 219 -14.82 -3.94 -4.18
CA PHE A 219 -15.88 -4.14 -3.18
C PHE A 219 -16.74 -5.38 -3.41
N ARG A 220 -16.35 -6.28 -4.33
CA ARG A 220 -17.04 -7.53 -4.57
C ARG A 220 -16.38 -8.68 -3.83
N GLN A 221 -17.20 -9.49 -3.17
CA GLN A 221 -16.79 -10.69 -2.46
C GLN A 221 -17.66 -11.87 -2.86
N ALA A 222 -17.07 -13.06 -2.89
CA ALA A 222 -17.78 -14.28 -3.23
C ALA A 222 -18.82 -14.65 -2.15
N ASP A 223 -18.59 -14.31 -0.88
CA ASP A 223 -19.49 -14.62 0.24
C ASP A 223 -19.98 -13.34 0.94
N SER A 224 -21.18 -12.89 0.58
CA SER A 224 -21.88 -11.79 1.27
C SER A 224 -22.70 -12.27 2.49
N SER A 225 -22.59 -13.55 2.87
CA SER A 225 -23.36 -14.12 3.97
C SER A 225 -22.78 -13.77 5.34
N THR A 226 -23.65 -13.61 6.33
CA THR A 226 -23.34 -13.15 7.70
C THR A 226 -22.43 -14.09 8.50
N THR A 227 -22.27 -15.34 8.08
CA THR A 227 -21.37 -16.36 8.64
C THR A 227 -20.02 -16.32 7.94
N ARG A 228 -19.21 -15.30 8.24
CA ARG A 228 -17.89 -15.12 7.64
C ARG A 228 -16.81 -15.90 8.40
N GLU A 229 -16.13 -16.83 7.73
CA GLU A 229 -14.86 -17.39 8.21
C GLU A 229 -13.64 -16.54 7.78
N HIS A 230 -13.75 -15.76 6.70
CA HIS A 230 -12.64 -15.02 6.10
C HIS A 230 -13.04 -13.58 5.74
N GLY A 231 -12.75 -12.61 6.61
CA GLY A 231 -13.03 -11.17 6.41
C GLY A 231 -12.10 -10.45 5.41
N GLY A 232 -12.46 -9.24 4.97
CA GLY A 232 -11.70 -8.40 4.03
C GLY A 232 -12.57 -7.33 3.35
N LEU A 233 -11.96 -6.37 2.65
CA LEU A 233 -12.67 -5.31 1.91
C LEU A 233 -13.00 -5.66 0.44
N GLY A 234 -12.47 -6.77 -0.09
CA GLY A 234 -12.61 -7.09 -1.52
C GLY A 234 -11.85 -6.12 -2.43
N LEU A 235 -10.78 -5.50 -1.92
CA LEU A 235 -9.97 -4.52 -2.65
C LEU A 235 -8.68 -5.10 -3.21
N GLY A 236 -8.10 -6.12 -2.57
CA GLY A 236 -6.76 -6.63 -2.91
C GLY A 236 -6.60 -6.99 -4.39
N LEU A 237 -7.53 -7.76 -4.97
CA LEU A 237 -7.43 -8.13 -6.39
C LEU A 237 -7.73 -6.97 -7.36
N ALA A 238 -8.60 -6.03 -6.97
CA ALA A 238 -8.84 -4.83 -7.76
C ALA A 238 -7.61 -3.91 -7.81
N ILE A 239 -6.90 -3.79 -6.68
CA ILE A 239 -5.61 -3.09 -6.59
C ILE A 239 -4.57 -3.82 -7.44
N VAL A 240 -4.48 -5.16 -7.34
CA VAL A 240 -3.58 -5.98 -8.17
C VAL A 240 -3.78 -5.69 -9.66
N ARG A 241 -5.02 -5.73 -10.16
CA ARG A 241 -5.32 -5.44 -11.56
C ARG A 241 -4.78 -4.08 -11.98
N HIS A 242 -5.11 -3.04 -11.22
CA HIS A 242 -4.72 -1.69 -11.57
C HIS A 242 -3.19 -1.48 -11.50
N LEU A 243 -2.53 -2.00 -10.47
CA LEU A 243 -1.07 -1.90 -10.34
C LEU A 243 -0.37 -2.62 -11.50
N VAL A 244 -0.80 -3.85 -11.84
CA VAL A 244 -0.24 -4.60 -12.97
C VAL A 244 -0.46 -3.87 -14.31
N GLU A 245 -1.66 -3.32 -14.53
CA GLU A 245 -1.96 -2.52 -15.72
C GLU A 245 -1.08 -1.28 -15.83
N MET A 246 -0.85 -0.57 -14.73
CA MET A 246 0.05 0.59 -14.74
C MET A 246 1.50 0.21 -15.05
N HIS A 247 1.94 -1.00 -14.67
CA HIS A 247 3.24 -1.56 -15.05
C HIS A 247 3.29 -2.06 -16.51
N GLY A 248 2.25 -1.84 -17.32
CA GLY A 248 2.17 -2.31 -18.70
C GLY A 248 1.90 -3.82 -18.82
N GLY A 249 1.42 -4.43 -17.76
CA GLY A 249 1.10 -5.85 -17.66
C GLY A 249 -0.40 -6.16 -17.77
N THR A 250 -0.73 -7.46 -17.65
CA THR A 250 -2.12 -7.91 -17.51
C THR A 250 -2.26 -8.99 -16.44
N VAL A 251 -3.43 -9.05 -15.78
CA VAL A 251 -3.76 -10.10 -14.81
C VAL A 251 -5.02 -10.86 -15.24
N ARG A 252 -5.03 -12.18 -15.03
CA ARG A 252 -6.16 -13.07 -15.31
C ARG A 252 -6.37 -14.05 -14.16
N ALA A 253 -7.61 -14.48 -13.97
CA ALA A 253 -7.98 -15.51 -13.00
C ALA A 253 -8.77 -16.62 -13.70
N GLU A 254 -8.44 -17.86 -13.37
CA GLU A 254 -9.07 -19.07 -13.90
C GLU A 254 -9.42 -20.00 -12.75
N SER A 255 -10.58 -20.65 -12.80
CA SER A 255 -10.99 -21.67 -11.83
C SER A 255 -12.03 -22.58 -12.48
N GLU A 256 -11.94 -23.88 -12.25
CA GLU A 256 -12.91 -24.85 -12.79
C GLU A 256 -14.23 -24.88 -12.02
N GLY A 257 -14.28 -24.21 -10.86
CA GLY A 257 -15.43 -24.12 -9.98
C GLY A 257 -15.06 -24.30 -8.51
N GLU A 258 -16.08 -24.44 -7.66
CA GLU A 258 -15.87 -24.66 -6.22
C GLU A 258 -15.16 -25.99 -5.97
N GLY A 259 -14.17 -25.98 -5.08
CA GLY A 259 -13.35 -27.13 -4.69
C GLY A 259 -12.21 -27.49 -5.66
N ALA A 260 -12.08 -26.81 -6.80
CA ALA A 260 -11.05 -27.09 -7.80
C ALA A 260 -9.84 -26.15 -7.72
N GLY A 261 -9.79 -25.24 -6.73
CA GLY A 261 -8.74 -24.23 -6.63
C GLY A 261 -8.87 -23.11 -7.66
N ALA A 262 -7.90 -22.21 -7.66
CA ALA A 262 -7.82 -21.10 -8.62
C ALA A 262 -6.39 -20.92 -9.15
N THR A 263 -6.29 -20.35 -10.35
CA THR A 263 -5.03 -19.98 -10.98
C THR A 263 -5.07 -18.51 -11.34
N PHE A 264 -4.13 -17.74 -10.79
CA PHE A 264 -3.91 -16.35 -11.12
C PHE A 264 -2.68 -16.24 -12.02
N THR A 265 -2.83 -15.58 -13.17
CA THR A 265 -1.75 -15.38 -14.13
C THR A 265 -1.48 -13.89 -14.27
N LEU A 266 -0.29 -13.46 -13.87
CA LEU A 266 0.19 -12.10 -14.03
C LEU A 266 1.20 -12.06 -15.17
N THR A 267 1.15 -11.02 -15.99
CA THR A 267 2.10 -10.80 -17.08
C THR A 267 2.71 -9.42 -16.92
N LEU A 268 4.04 -9.32 -16.97
CA LEU A 268 4.77 -8.05 -16.89
C LEU A 268 5.77 -7.92 -18.05
N PRO A 269 5.99 -6.73 -18.63
CA PRO A 269 6.94 -6.53 -19.70
C PRO A 269 8.39 -6.61 -19.20
N LEU A 270 9.23 -7.42 -19.84
CA LEU A 270 10.65 -7.50 -19.54
C LEU A 270 11.39 -6.31 -20.14
N VAL A 271 12.39 -5.81 -19.41
CA VAL A 271 13.30 -4.80 -19.95
C VAL A 271 14.27 -5.50 -20.91
N CYS A 272 14.16 -5.20 -22.20
CA CYS A 272 15.17 -5.63 -23.17
C CYS A 272 16.45 -4.83 -22.95
N GLN A 273 17.46 -5.45 -22.33
CA GLN A 273 18.82 -4.89 -22.39
C GLN A 273 19.31 -4.93 -23.85
N ARG A 274 19.47 -3.75 -24.46
CA ARG A 274 20.49 -3.59 -25.49
C ARG A 274 21.83 -3.78 -24.79
N ALA A 275 22.55 -4.83 -25.18
CA ALA A 275 23.98 -4.94 -24.92
C ALA A 275 24.68 -3.75 -25.58
N ASP A 276 25.11 -2.77 -24.78
CA ASP A 276 26.26 -1.89 -25.00
C ASP A 276 26.20 -0.72 -23.99
N ALA A 277 26.77 -0.92 -22.79
CA ALA A 277 27.50 0.09 -22.01
C ALA A 277 28.09 -0.57 -20.73
N PRO A 278 29.30 -0.16 -20.31
CA PRO A 278 30.20 -0.99 -19.50
C PRO A 278 29.85 -1.04 -18.01
N GLU A 279 30.17 -2.19 -17.42
CA GLU A 279 30.28 -2.46 -15.99
C GLU A 279 31.04 -1.36 -15.25
N GLN A 280 30.34 -0.55 -14.45
CA GLN A 280 30.89 0.12 -13.28
C GLN A 280 29.79 0.28 -12.22
N ALA A 281 29.66 -0.72 -11.35
CA ALA A 281 29.35 -0.58 -9.91
C ALA A 281 29.18 -1.98 -9.28
N GLU A 282 30.24 -2.80 -9.31
CA GLU A 282 30.41 -3.80 -8.27
C GLU A 282 30.89 -3.06 -7.02
N ASP A 283 29.97 -2.81 -6.07
CA ASP A 283 30.20 -2.87 -4.62
C ASP A 283 29.03 -2.22 -3.87
N ALA A 284 27.95 -2.98 -3.64
CA ALA A 284 27.01 -2.73 -2.54
C ALA A 284 26.08 -3.92 -2.22
N PHE A 285 26.45 -5.17 -2.51
CA PHE A 285 25.73 -6.32 -1.93
C PHE A 285 26.30 -6.61 -0.53
N ALA A 286 25.87 -5.80 0.44
CA ALA A 286 26.05 -6.13 1.85
C ALA A 286 25.02 -7.19 2.25
N ALA A 287 25.53 -8.34 2.68
CA ALA A 287 24.78 -9.51 3.12
C ALA A 287 23.64 -9.20 4.12
N PRO A 288 22.61 -10.07 4.24
CA PRO A 288 21.62 -9.96 5.30
C PRO A 288 22.30 -10.17 6.65
N ARG A 289 22.64 -9.08 7.34
CA ARG A 289 23.18 -9.15 8.71
C ARG A 289 22.06 -9.47 9.69
N GLU A 290 22.30 -10.47 10.51
CA GLU A 290 21.41 -10.98 11.54
C GLU A 290 20.79 -9.86 12.39
N LYS A 291 19.47 -9.95 12.58
CA LYS A 291 18.64 -9.03 13.36
C LYS A 291 19.03 -9.07 14.84
N THR A 292 20.07 -8.32 15.19
CA THR A 292 20.34 -7.94 16.58
C THR A 292 19.93 -6.48 16.73
N PRO A 293 19.13 -6.10 17.74
CA PRO A 293 18.81 -4.69 17.94
C PRO A 293 20.10 -3.93 18.23
N ALA A 294 20.45 -3.01 17.34
CA ALA A 294 21.57 -2.10 17.53
C ALA A 294 21.32 -1.30 18.82
N ARG A 295 22.29 -1.28 19.74
CA ARG A 295 22.19 -0.47 20.96
C ARG A 295 22.44 0.99 20.59
N LEU A 296 21.45 1.86 20.80
CA LEU A 296 21.57 3.31 20.59
C LEU A 296 22.29 4.01 21.76
N ALA A 297 23.16 3.28 22.47
CA ALA A 297 23.69 3.67 23.77
C ALA A 297 24.43 5.02 23.69
N GLY A 298 23.88 6.03 24.35
CA GLY A 298 24.46 7.36 24.42
C GLY A 298 24.37 8.18 23.13
N LEU A 299 23.44 7.85 22.22
CA LEU A 299 23.02 8.77 21.15
C LEU A 299 21.95 9.72 21.67
N ARG A 300 22.12 11.01 21.38
CA ARG A 300 21.14 12.06 21.66
C ARG A 300 20.24 12.23 20.43
N VAL A 301 18.96 11.94 20.59
CA VAL A 301 17.98 12.01 19.49
C VAL A 301 16.97 13.10 19.81
N LEU A 302 16.77 14.05 18.89
CA LEU A 302 15.66 14.99 18.95
C LEU A 302 14.52 14.46 18.10
N VAL A 303 13.35 14.24 18.71
CA VAL A 303 12.13 13.80 18.03
C VAL A 303 11.14 14.96 17.97
N VAL A 304 10.62 15.26 16.78
CA VAL A 304 9.68 16.35 16.53
C VAL A 304 8.42 15.80 15.88
N ASP A 305 7.27 15.95 16.54
CA ASP A 305 5.95 15.51 16.06
C ASP A 305 4.89 16.29 16.85
N ASP A 306 3.81 16.76 16.21
CA ASP A 306 2.78 17.56 16.88
C ASP A 306 1.79 16.72 17.70
N GLU A 307 1.80 15.40 17.54
CA GLU A 307 0.96 14.47 18.26
C GLU A 307 1.64 13.98 19.56
N PRO A 308 1.12 14.33 20.76
CA PRO A 308 1.75 13.98 22.03
C PRO A 308 1.92 12.47 22.26
N ASP A 309 0.94 11.67 21.82
CA ASP A 309 0.97 10.21 21.96
C ASP A 309 2.09 9.60 21.10
N THR A 310 2.32 10.14 19.89
CA THR A 310 3.42 9.74 19.01
C THR A 310 4.77 10.07 19.64
N LEU A 311 4.93 11.28 20.20
CA LEU A 311 6.14 11.66 20.94
C LEU A 311 6.41 10.74 22.15
N GLU A 312 5.39 10.41 22.94
CA GLU A 312 5.52 9.54 24.11
C GLU A 312 5.97 8.13 23.72
N ILE A 313 5.34 7.55 22.69
CA ILE A 313 5.68 6.22 22.18
C ILE A 313 7.11 6.20 21.63
N MET A 314 7.47 7.18 20.79
CA MET A 314 8.82 7.26 20.20
C MET A 314 9.89 7.46 21.27
N LYS A 315 9.64 8.31 22.27
CA LYS A 315 10.53 8.50 23.42
C LYS A 315 10.73 7.20 24.19
N ALA A 316 9.65 6.54 24.60
CA ALA A 316 9.71 5.29 25.36
C ALA A 316 10.44 4.19 24.57
N MET A 317 10.23 4.11 23.26
CA MET A 317 10.91 3.18 22.37
C MET A 317 12.42 3.42 22.30
N LEU A 318 12.86 4.65 22.05
CA LEU A 318 14.26 4.99 21.87
C LEU A 318 15.03 4.94 23.21
N GLU A 319 14.41 5.34 24.31
CA GLU A 319 14.99 5.24 25.67
C GLU A 319 15.20 3.78 26.09
N ARG A 320 14.30 2.85 25.69
CA ARG A 320 14.52 1.40 25.90
C ARG A 320 15.74 0.87 25.17
N CYS A 321 16.17 1.55 24.11
CA CYS A 321 17.41 1.27 23.38
C CYS A 321 18.62 2.06 23.91
N ALA A 322 18.50 2.70 25.07
CA ALA A 322 19.51 3.51 25.75
C ALA A 322 19.93 4.79 25.01
N ALA A 323 19.06 5.33 24.14
CA ALA A 323 19.21 6.68 23.60
C ALA A 323 18.77 7.73 24.64
N GLN A 324 19.36 8.93 24.56
CA GLN A 324 18.89 10.12 25.27
C GLN A 324 17.95 10.88 24.34
N VAL A 325 16.67 10.96 24.68
CA VAL A 325 15.66 11.50 23.77
C VAL A 325 15.12 12.83 24.29
N THR A 326 15.18 13.85 23.44
CA THR A 326 14.48 15.12 23.63
C THR A 326 13.32 15.16 22.66
N THR A 327 12.13 15.54 23.14
CA THR A 327 10.91 15.62 22.33
C THR A 327 10.50 17.07 22.15
N ALA A 328 10.00 17.44 20.97
CA ALA A 328 9.45 18.76 20.69
C ALA A 328 8.11 18.64 19.94
N PRO A 329 7.02 19.24 20.45
CA PRO A 329 5.69 19.22 19.84
C PRO A 329 5.53 20.22 18.67
N SER A 330 6.56 21.00 18.35
CA SER A 330 6.50 21.98 17.26
C SER A 330 7.90 22.34 16.75
N VAL A 331 7.96 22.92 15.54
CA VAL A 331 9.18 23.48 14.96
C VAL A 331 9.83 24.52 15.88
N SER A 332 9.03 25.38 16.52
CA SER A 332 9.54 26.41 17.43
C SER A 332 10.23 25.81 18.67
N GLU A 333 9.65 24.76 19.24
CA GLU A 333 10.26 24.06 20.38
C GLU A 333 11.48 23.24 19.96
N ALA A 334 11.46 22.66 18.76
CA ALA A 334 12.61 21.95 18.21
C ALA A 334 13.81 22.89 18.03
N LEU A 335 13.61 24.10 17.51
CA LEU A 335 14.68 25.09 17.36
C LEU A 335 15.26 25.54 18.70
N ARG A 336 14.41 25.74 19.72
CA ARG A 336 14.88 26.04 21.09
C ARG A 336 15.71 24.89 21.66
N ALA A 337 15.26 23.65 21.49
CA ALA A 337 16.01 22.47 21.93
C ALA A 337 17.37 22.37 21.21
N LEU A 338 17.43 22.69 19.91
CA LEU A 338 18.67 22.73 19.14
C LEU A 338 19.63 23.86 19.58
N GLU A 339 19.12 24.98 20.07
CA GLU A 339 19.96 26.05 20.64
C GLU A 339 20.59 25.60 21.96
N GLU A 340 19.83 24.94 22.83
CA GLU A 340 20.26 24.44 24.14
C GLU A 340 21.24 23.27 24.03
N LEU A 341 20.93 22.27 23.21
CA LEU A 341 21.75 21.07 23.05
C LEU A 341 21.69 20.55 21.62
N TRP A 342 22.85 20.48 20.96
CA TRP A 342 22.92 19.91 19.61
C TRP A 342 22.87 18.38 19.67
N PRO A 343 21.82 17.73 19.12
CA PRO A 343 21.65 16.27 19.15
C PRO A 343 22.57 15.58 18.13
N ASP A 344 22.63 14.26 18.21
CA ASP A 344 23.39 13.43 17.26
C ASP A 344 22.54 13.06 16.03
N VAL A 345 21.22 12.94 16.18
CA VAL A 345 20.24 12.67 15.11
C VAL A 345 18.94 13.44 15.36
N LEU A 346 18.36 14.01 14.31
CA LEU A 346 17.02 14.60 14.29
C LEU A 346 16.04 13.62 13.63
N VAL A 347 14.87 13.42 14.22
CA VAL A 347 13.74 12.71 13.64
C VAL A 347 12.55 13.67 13.67
N SER A 348 11.95 13.98 12.52
CA SER A 348 10.86 14.96 12.43
C SER A 348 9.72 14.46 11.59
N ASP A 349 8.49 14.64 12.03
CA ASP A 349 7.34 14.61 11.15
C ASP A 349 7.42 15.75 10.11
N ILE A 350 6.96 15.48 8.91
CA ILE A 350 6.78 16.50 7.87
C ILE A 350 5.45 17.22 8.10
N GLY A 351 4.39 16.48 8.45
CA GLY A 351 3.01 16.93 8.45
C GLY A 351 2.57 17.73 9.67
N MET A 352 3.32 18.75 10.09
CA MET A 352 3.01 19.54 11.30
C MET A 352 2.24 20.84 11.01
N PRO A 353 1.40 21.33 11.92
CA PRO A 353 0.66 22.58 11.78
C PRO A 353 1.56 23.82 11.92
N VAL A 354 1.14 24.92 11.27
CA VAL A 354 1.82 26.24 11.26
C VAL A 354 3.14 26.27 10.50
N GLU A 355 4.10 25.44 10.88
CA GLU A 355 5.38 25.25 10.19
C GLU A 355 5.61 23.76 9.98
N ASP A 356 5.95 23.38 8.75
CA ASP A 356 6.12 21.97 8.37
C ASP A 356 7.56 21.47 8.63
N GLY A 357 7.78 20.16 8.51
CA GLY A 357 9.11 19.58 8.66
C GLY A 357 10.13 20.06 7.63
N TYR A 358 9.69 20.60 6.48
CA TYR A 358 10.59 21.20 5.49
C TYR A 358 11.11 22.57 5.97
N ASP A 359 10.27 23.37 6.62
CA ASP A 359 10.68 24.63 7.23
C ASP A 359 11.67 24.41 8.38
N LEU A 360 11.46 23.36 9.17
CA LEU A 360 12.42 22.94 10.21
C LEU A 360 13.78 22.64 9.61
N ILE A 361 13.86 21.74 8.61
CA ILE A 361 15.16 21.30 8.09
C ILE A 361 15.92 22.44 7.41
N ARG A 362 15.24 23.34 6.70
CA ARG A 362 15.86 24.55 6.11
C ARG A 362 16.48 25.47 7.18
N LYS A 363 15.84 25.60 8.34
CA LYS A 363 16.39 26.35 9.48
C LYS A 363 17.58 25.61 10.10
N VAL A 364 17.48 24.30 10.27
CA VAL A 364 18.59 23.45 10.76
C VAL A 364 19.82 23.58 9.86
N ARG A 365 19.68 23.44 8.53
CA ARG A 365 20.80 23.58 7.58
C ARG A 365 21.47 24.97 7.65
N ARG A 366 20.73 26.03 7.94
CA ARG A 366 21.31 27.36 8.21
C ARG A 366 22.09 27.42 9.52
N MET A 367 21.60 26.75 10.58
CA MET A 367 22.31 26.65 11.85
C MET A 367 23.60 25.82 11.74
N GLU A 368 23.60 24.78 10.90
CA GLU A 368 24.81 23.99 10.61
C GLU A 368 25.92 24.83 10.01
N LEU A 369 25.59 25.73 9.06
CA LEU A 369 26.57 26.65 8.47
C LEU A 369 27.21 27.57 9.52
N ALA A 370 26.46 27.97 10.53
CA ALA A 370 26.96 28.82 11.62
C ALA A 370 27.79 28.03 12.65
N ARG A 371 27.46 26.77 12.91
CA ARG A 371 28.14 25.91 13.92
C ARG A 371 29.28 25.08 13.36
N GLY A 372 29.31 24.80 12.05
CA GLY A 372 30.26 23.89 11.41
C GLY A 372 30.03 22.41 11.75
N ALA A 373 28.87 22.05 12.31
CA ALA A 373 28.53 20.69 12.71
C ALA A 373 27.29 20.21 11.95
N ARG A 374 27.38 19.05 11.29
CA ARG A 374 26.27 18.44 10.56
C ARG A 374 25.38 17.62 11.51
N LEU A 375 24.07 17.79 11.39
CA LEU A 375 23.02 17.08 12.07
C LEU A 375 22.30 16.16 11.07
N PRO A 376 22.56 14.84 11.11
CA PRO A 376 21.78 13.86 10.39
C PRO A 376 20.29 13.99 10.74
N ALA A 377 19.43 14.00 9.73
CA ALA A 377 18.00 14.13 9.91
C ALA A 377 17.21 13.07 9.15
N ILE A 378 16.20 12.49 9.81
CA ILE A 378 15.23 11.53 9.29
C ILE A 378 13.85 12.20 9.24
N ALA A 379 13.19 12.15 8.09
CA ALA A 379 11.82 12.64 7.94
C ALA A 379 10.80 11.51 8.13
N LEU A 380 9.79 11.70 8.97
CA LEU A 380 8.61 10.82 9.05
C LEU A 380 7.54 11.38 8.12
N THR A 381 7.00 10.56 7.23
CA THR A 381 6.04 11.03 6.23
C THR A 381 4.79 10.17 6.16
N ALA A 382 3.62 10.80 6.20
CA ALA A 382 2.35 10.17 5.81
C ALA A 382 2.15 10.14 4.29
N TYR A 383 3.01 10.85 3.53
CA TYR A 383 2.94 11.00 2.10
C TYR A 383 4.01 10.13 1.42
N THR A 384 3.57 9.04 0.81
CA THR A 384 4.40 8.06 0.08
C THR A 384 4.64 8.45 -1.37
N ARG A 385 4.74 9.76 -1.69
CA ARG A 385 4.98 10.23 -3.06
C ARG A 385 6.49 10.43 -3.31
N GLU A 386 6.93 10.13 -4.51
CA GLU A 386 8.30 10.37 -4.99
C GLU A 386 8.67 11.87 -4.95
N GLU A 387 7.70 12.75 -5.17
CA GLU A 387 7.86 14.20 -5.01
C GLU A 387 8.24 14.57 -3.57
N ASP A 388 7.67 13.90 -2.56
CA ASP A 388 7.96 14.14 -1.15
C ASP A 388 9.30 13.53 -0.72
N ARG A 389 9.69 12.39 -1.31
CA ARG A 389 11.03 11.80 -1.15
C ARG A 389 12.11 12.71 -1.75
N THR A 390 11.93 13.10 -3.01
CA THR A 390 12.86 13.97 -3.74
C THR A 390 12.94 15.33 -3.08
N ARG A 391 11.81 15.88 -2.62
CA ARG A 391 11.76 17.13 -1.86
C ARG A 391 12.41 16.98 -0.49
N SER A 392 12.18 15.90 0.26
CA SER A 392 12.84 15.69 1.56
C SER A 392 14.36 15.67 1.43
N LEU A 393 14.89 14.93 0.45
CA LEU A 393 16.32 14.88 0.19
C LEU A 393 16.87 16.21 -0.34
N ALA A 394 16.14 16.89 -1.24
CA ALA A 394 16.54 18.18 -1.79
C ALA A 394 16.53 19.32 -0.74
N GLU A 395 15.57 19.30 0.19
CA GLU A 395 15.42 20.29 1.26
C GLU A 395 16.39 20.04 2.43
N GLY A 396 16.99 18.85 2.46
CA GLY A 396 18.19 18.57 3.22
C GLY A 396 18.10 17.39 4.18
N TYR A 397 17.01 16.63 4.25
CA TYR A 397 16.99 15.38 5.02
C TYR A 397 17.96 14.34 4.43
N GLN A 398 18.47 13.43 5.27
CA GLN A 398 19.35 12.35 4.81
C GLN A 398 18.55 11.08 4.50
N GLU A 399 17.49 10.83 5.26
CA GLU A 399 16.68 9.62 5.19
C GLU A 399 15.21 9.98 5.44
N TYR A 400 14.30 9.09 5.06
CA TYR A 400 12.88 9.24 5.32
C TYR A 400 12.26 7.88 5.69
N LEU A 401 11.15 7.90 6.41
CA LEU A 401 10.44 6.71 6.86
C LEU A 401 8.91 6.93 6.76
N PRO A 402 8.16 6.04 6.08
CA PRO A 402 6.72 6.17 5.98
C PRO A 402 6.03 5.88 7.31
N LYS A 403 4.94 6.59 7.60
CA LYS A 403 3.99 6.26 8.68
C LYS A 403 3.02 5.16 8.16
N PRO A 404 2.68 4.11 8.93
CA PRO A 404 3.10 3.86 10.32
C PRO A 404 4.56 3.42 10.41
N VAL A 405 5.29 4.04 11.34
CA VAL A 405 6.72 3.80 11.56
C VAL A 405 6.95 2.38 12.06
N ASP A 406 7.85 1.62 11.41
CA ASP A 406 8.38 0.38 11.98
C ASP A 406 9.46 0.72 13.03
N PRO A 407 9.22 0.41 14.31
CA PRO A 407 10.22 0.35 15.37
C PRO A 407 11.65 -0.04 14.97
N PHE A 408 11.77 -1.17 14.29
CA PHE A 408 13.05 -1.80 14.02
C PHE A 408 13.82 -1.02 12.96
N GLU A 409 13.11 -0.58 11.92
CA GLU A 409 13.66 0.22 10.84
C GLU A 409 14.14 1.58 11.34
N LEU A 410 13.34 2.26 12.16
CA LEU A 410 13.73 3.54 12.76
C LEU A 410 15.00 3.41 13.62
N ILE A 411 15.09 2.39 14.48
CA ILE A 411 16.25 2.16 15.33
C ILE A 411 17.51 1.90 14.48
N GLN A 412 17.39 1.09 13.42
CA GLN A 412 18.51 0.82 12.52
C GLN A 412 18.99 2.09 11.79
N MET A 413 18.05 2.92 11.32
CA MET A 413 18.39 4.19 10.66
C MET A 413 19.10 5.15 11.61
N ILE A 414 18.59 5.32 12.84
CA ILE A 414 19.22 6.19 13.85
C ILE A 414 20.61 5.68 14.22
N ALA A 415 20.79 4.36 14.40
CA ALA A 415 22.10 3.78 14.71
C ALA A 415 23.11 4.08 13.60
N ARG A 416 22.73 3.82 12.34
CA ARG A 416 23.58 4.05 11.16
C ARG A 416 23.98 5.52 11.01
N LEU A 417 23.03 6.44 11.15
CA LEU A 417 23.30 7.88 11.03
C LEU A 417 24.10 8.43 12.23
N GLY A 418 23.82 7.94 13.43
CA GLY A 418 24.52 8.33 14.65
C GLY A 418 25.99 7.90 14.67
N GLU A 419 26.29 6.68 14.22
CA GLU A 419 27.67 6.18 14.09
C GLU A 419 28.47 6.95 13.04
N ALA A 420 27.88 7.18 11.85
CA ALA A 420 28.54 7.94 10.78
C ALA A 420 28.88 9.39 11.21
N ASN A 421 28.06 10.01 12.06
CA ASN A 421 28.31 11.37 12.54
C ASN A 421 29.40 11.44 13.63
N LYS A 422 29.50 10.42 14.49
CA LYS A 422 30.58 10.31 15.49
C LYS A 422 31.95 10.07 14.84
N ASP A 423 31.99 9.26 13.78
CA ASP A 423 33.21 9.01 13.01
C ASP A 423 33.68 10.24 12.22
N ALA A 424 32.75 11.07 11.75
CA ALA A 424 33.07 12.34 11.09
C ALA A 424 33.57 13.40 12.09
N SER A 425 33.00 13.44 13.30
CA SER A 425 33.36 14.41 14.35
C SER A 425 34.65 14.08 15.09
N SER A 426 35.15 12.84 14.99
CA SER A 426 36.42 12.39 15.59
C SER A 426 37.63 12.48 14.65
N ARG A 427 37.41 12.82 13.38
CA ARG A 427 38.46 13.04 12.36
C ARG A 427 38.82 14.51 12.12
N ASN A 428 38.07 15.45 12.70
CA ASN A 428 38.40 16.87 12.80
C ASN A 428 38.85 17.19 14.23
#